data_AF-A0A819Q834-F1
#
_entry.id   AF-A0A819Q834-F1
#
_cell.length_a   1.000
_cell.length_b   1.000
_cell.length_c   1.000
_cell.angle_alpha   90.00
_cell.angle_beta   90.00
_cell.angle_gamma   90.00
#
_symmetry.space_group_name_H-M   'P 1'
#
loop_
_entity.id
_entity.type
_entity.pdbx_description
1 polymer ?
#
loop_
_entity_poly.entity_id
_entity_poly.type
_entity_poly.pdbx_seq_one_letter_code
_entity_poly.pdbx_strand_id
1 'polypeptide(L)'
;MNRTIASARSFLAGLFSSEKDDNKIQAKGPFEIEVHNFPDEDMFPNSKMYPALKKCHTALELYRLLHDDHDLKKARQALINHIGVKDYPHGIVELYDEFVSRQAHNFSIPKNFLELTKDFEVMSAREFVSMATSIGFVLFIRSTCGPLLYLMKENFNSIAKNYLDEKENNIKKPYKKLFVYSGHDTTLIPLTMALEIFEMRWPDYGSYIFMKYYVSKTNPNETYVAVDYADEPQILPNCDNYYCPYSTFLKNLENRFEKPKYLKNN
;
A
#
# COMPACT_ATOMS: atom_id res chain seq x y z
N MET A 1 -12.60 9.13 4.50
CA MET A 1 -11.77 8.16 5.26
C MET A 1 -12.57 7.18 6.12
N ASN A 2 -13.91 7.08 6.00
CA ASN A 2 -14.67 6.15 6.86
C ASN A 2 -14.46 4.66 6.51
N ARG A 3 -14.21 4.34 5.23
CA ARG A 3 -14.06 2.95 4.77
C ARG A 3 -12.82 2.25 5.32
N THR A 4 -11.67 2.92 5.40
CA THR A 4 -10.43 2.32 5.94
C THR A 4 -10.55 2.08 7.44
N ILE A 5 -11.16 3.02 8.18
CA ILE A 5 -11.49 2.83 9.60
C ILE A 5 -12.43 1.64 9.80
N ALA A 6 -13.49 1.52 8.98
CA ALA A 6 -14.42 0.39 9.04
C ALA A 6 -13.72 -0.95 8.73
N SER A 7 -12.87 -0.99 7.68
CA SER A 7 -12.09 -2.18 7.34
C SER A 7 -11.13 -2.57 8.46
N ALA A 8 -10.41 -1.61 9.06
CA ALA A 8 -9.53 -1.87 10.20
C ALA A 8 -10.30 -2.44 11.40
N ARG A 9 -11.49 -1.91 11.69
CA ARG A 9 -12.37 -2.45 12.74
C ARG A 9 -12.79 -3.88 12.45
N SER A 10 -13.23 -4.18 11.22
CA SER A 10 -13.62 -5.53 10.82
C SER A 10 -12.44 -6.51 10.89
N PHE A 11 -11.27 -6.09 10.45
CA PHE A 11 -10.04 -6.88 10.55
C PHE A 11 -9.69 -7.21 12.00
N LEU A 12 -9.66 -6.21 12.88
CA LEU A 12 -9.37 -6.40 14.31
C LEU A 12 -10.41 -7.28 15.00
N ALA A 13 -11.69 -7.12 14.65
CA ALA A 13 -12.76 -7.96 15.18
C ALA A 13 -12.57 -9.43 14.80
N GLY A 14 -12.16 -9.72 13.56
CA GLY A 14 -11.81 -11.08 13.13
C GLY A 14 -10.57 -11.62 13.84
N LEU A 15 -9.47 -10.85 13.82
CA LEU A 15 -8.17 -11.26 14.37
C LEU A 15 -8.22 -11.55 15.87
N PHE A 16 -8.99 -10.76 16.62
CA PHE A 16 -9.11 -10.88 18.08
C PHE A 16 -10.45 -11.42 18.54
N SER A 17 -11.12 -12.19 17.68
CA SER A 17 -12.26 -12.98 18.11
C SER A 17 -11.81 -14.25 18.84
N SER A 18 -12.61 -14.69 19.80
CA SER A 18 -12.53 -16.05 20.35
C SER A 18 -13.88 -16.73 20.15
N GLU A 19 -13.84 -17.95 19.61
CA GLU A 19 -14.99 -18.84 19.59
C GLU A 19 -15.25 -19.36 21.01
N LYS A 20 -16.47 -19.21 21.49
CA LYS A 20 -16.93 -19.84 22.73
C LYS A 20 -17.69 -21.12 22.40
N ASP A 21 -17.82 -22.01 23.39
CA ASP A 21 -18.47 -23.33 23.31
C ASP A 21 -19.89 -23.33 22.69
N ASP A 22 -20.55 -22.16 22.58
CA ASP A 22 -21.89 -21.97 21.99
C ASP A 22 -21.89 -21.38 20.55
N ASN A 23 -20.80 -21.49 19.77
CA ASN A 23 -20.64 -20.83 18.45
C ASN A 23 -20.83 -19.29 18.48
N LYS A 24 -20.65 -18.67 19.64
CA LYS A 24 -20.72 -17.21 19.81
C LYS A 24 -19.33 -16.62 19.63
N ILE A 25 -19.16 -15.83 18.58
CA ILE A 25 -17.95 -15.05 18.32
C ILE A 25 -17.96 -13.83 19.24
N GLN A 26 -17.02 -13.77 20.18
CA GLN A 26 -16.78 -12.56 20.98
C GLN A 26 -15.51 -11.86 20.49
N ALA A 27 -15.67 -10.68 19.90
CA ALA A 27 -14.53 -9.79 19.62
C ALA A 27 -13.98 -9.25 20.95
N LYS A 28 -12.67 -9.40 21.18
CA LYS A 28 -11.99 -8.70 22.28
C LYS A 28 -11.90 -7.23 21.89
N GLY A 29 -12.25 -6.31 22.77
CA GLY A 29 -12.27 -4.88 22.48
C GLY A 29 -12.75 -4.07 23.70
N PRO A 30 -12.67 -2.73 23.65
CA PRO A 30 -12.41 -1.88 22.48
C PRO A 30 -10.93 -1.84 22.04
N PHE A 31 -10.70 -1.49 20.76
CA PHE A 31 -9.38 -1.15 20.20
C PHE A 31 -9.29 0.34 19.94
N GLU A 32 -8.13 0.92 20.23
CA GLU A 32 -7.79 2.27 19.83
C GLU A 32 -7.19 2.24 18.41
N ILE A 33 -7.74 3.04 17.50
CA ILE A 33 -7.27 3.16 16.11
C ILE A 33 -6.79 4.59 15.93
N GLU A 34 -5.51 4.73 15.61
CA GLU A 34 -4.93 6.02 15.24
C GLU A 34 -5.40 6.40 13.84
N VAL A 35 -5.89 7.64 13.70
CA VAL A 35 -6.40 8.17 12.43
C VAL A 35 -5.79 9.54 12.22
N HIS A 36 -5.08 9.70 11.11
CA HIS A 36 -4.60 11.01 10.68
C HIS A 36 -5.73 11.79 10.01
N ASN A 37 -5.75 13.11 10.22
CA ASN A 37 -6.58 13.98 9.40
C ASN A 37 -5.93 14.17 8.03
N PHE A 38 -6.72 14.56 7.02
CA PHE A 38 -6.23 14.77 5.66
C PHE A 38 -4.94 15.63 5.53
N PRO A 39 -4.72 16.70 6.33
CA PRO A 39 -3.46 17.47 6.25
C PRO A 39 -2.20 16.68 6.64
N ASP A 40 -2.34 15.66 7.48
CA ASP A 40 -1.26 14.88 8.08
C ASP A 40 -1.16 13.45 7.52
N GLU A 41 -2.06 13.09 6.60
CA GLU A 41 -2.09 11.79 5.96
C GLU A 41 -0.87 11.59 5.05
N ASP A 42 -0.23 10.43 5.21
CA ASP A 42 1.11 10.12 4.72
C ASP A 42 1.20 8.73 4.06
N MET A 43 0.05 8.09 3.81
CA MET A 43 -0.11 6.87 3.03
C MET A 43 -0.68 7.10 1.61
N PHE A 44 -0.73 8.34 1.13
CA PHE A 44 -1.03 8.70 -0.26
C PHE A 44 -0.29 10.00 -0.65
N PRO A 45 -0.14 10.36 -1.95
CA PRO A 45 0.55 11.58 -2.34
C PRO A 45 -0.14 12.83 -1.80
N ASN A 46 0.43 13.42 -0.75
CA ASN A 46 -0.14 14.57 -0.06
C ASN A 46 0.77 15.80 -0.18
N SER A 47 0.39 16.76 -1.03
CA SER A 47 1.19 17.97 -1.27
C SER A 47 1.33 18.91 -0.06
N LYS A 48 0.53 18.74 1.00
CA LYS A 48 0.72 19.45 2.28
C LYS A 48 1.89 18.85 3.06
N MET A 49 1.95 17.53 3.13
CA MET A 49 3.06 16.80 3.72
C MET A 49 4.32 16.89 2.85
N TYR A 50 4.17 17.02 1.54
CA TYR A 50 5.25 17.07 0.56
C TYR A 50 5.20 18.31 -0.33
N PRO A 51 5.69 19.47 0.14
CA PRO A 51 5.70 20.70 -0.67
C PRO A 51 6.47 20.59 -1.99
N ALA A 52 7.43 19.66 -2.08
CA ALA A 52 8.14 19.36 -3.32
C ALA A 52 7.19 18.91 -4.45
N LEU A 53 6.08 18.23 -4.13
CA LEU A 53 5.06 17.86 -5.12
C LEU A 53 4.49 19.09 -5.84
N LYS A 54 4.28 20.20 -5.12
CA LYS A 54 3.77 21.45 -5.71
C LYS A 54 4.74 22.11 -6.68
N LYS A 55 6.03 21.81 -6.58
CA LYS A 55 7.05 22.31 -7.51
C LYS A 55 7.08 21.49 -8.80
N CYS A 56 6.64 20.24 -8.76
CA CYS A 56 6.54 19.38 -9.92
C CYS A 56 5.25 19.64 -10.69
N HIS A 57 4.11 19.59 -9.99
CA HIS A 57 2.78 19.72 -10.56
C HIS A 57 1.82 20.35 -9.54
N THR A 58 0.95 21.22 -10.01
CA THR A 58 -0.27 21.61 -9.28
C THR A 58 -1.23 20.42 -9.20
N ALA A 59 -2.21 20.47 -8.28
CA ALA A 59 -3.23 19.43 -8.20
C ALA A 59 -4.02 19.26 -9.52
N LEU A 60 -4.24 20.37 -10.25
CA LEU A 60 -4.89 20.35 -11.55
C LEU A 60 -4.00 19.73 -12.64
N GLU A 61 -2.69 19.97 -12.61
CA GLU A 61 -1.74 19.33 -13.53
C GLU A 61 -1.61 17.84 -13.25
N LEU A 62 -1.59 17.42 -11.98
CA LEU A 62 -1.64 15.99 -11.63
C LEU A 62 -2.93 15.32 -12.13
N TYR A 63 -4.07 15.99 -11.99
CA TYR A 63 -5.35 15.53 -12.53
C TYR A 63 -5.30 15.42 -14.06
N ARG A 64 -4.77 16.44 -14.76
CA ARG A 64 -4.61 16.39 -16.22
C ARG A 64 -3.64 15.32 -16.68
N LEU A 65 -2.55 15.08 -15.96
CA LEU A 65 -1.63 13.98 -16.26
C LEU A 65 -2.32 12.63 -16.12
N LEU A 66 -3.07 12.45 -15.03
CA LEU A 66 -3.85 11.24 -14.78
C LEU A 66 -4.89 10.96 -15.87
N HIS A 67 -5.44 11.99 -16.53
CA HIS A 67 -6.61 11.79 -17.40
C HIS A 67 -6.39 12.17 -18.87
N ASP A 68 -5.66 13.24 -19.15
CA ASP A 68 -5.65 13.91 -20.45
C ASP A 68 -4.28 13.93 -21.16
N ASP A 69 -3.18 13.86 -20.39
CA ASP A 69 -1.79 14.08 -20.86
C ASP A 69 -0.88 12.85 -20.66
N HIS A 70 -1.42 11.65 -20.89
CA HIS A 70 -0.64 10.41 -20.86
C HIS A 70 -0.92 9.54 -22.09
N ASP A 71 -0.02 8.60 -22.36
CA ASP A 71 -0.03 7.75 -23.57
C ASP A 71 -1.30 6.90 -23.75
N LEU A 72 -2.13 6.77 -22.71
CA LEU A 72 -3.39 6.03 -22.78
C LEU A 72 -4.58 6.88 -23.23
N LYS A 73 -4.43 8.17 -23.55
CA LYS A 73 -5.53 9.02 -24.05
C LYS A 73 -6.32 8.37 -25.21
N LYS A 74 -5.61 7.77 -26.17
CA LYS A 74 -6.22 7.04 -27.28
C LYS A 74 -6.98 5.79 -26.82
N ALA A 75 -6.40 5.05 -25.87
CA ALA A 75 -7.01 3.86 -25.30
C ALA A 75 -8.26 4.22 -24.47
N ARG A 76 -8.20 5.30 -23.67
CA ARG A 76 -9.34 5.89 -22.96
C ARG A 76 -10.46 6.27 -23.93
N GLN A 77 -10.16 6.97 -25.01
CA GLN A 77 -11.18 7.35 -25.99
C GLN A 77 -11.80 6.12 -26.68
N ALA A 78 -10.98 5.13 -27.05
CA ALA A 78 -11.47 3.87 -27.62
C ALA A 78 -12.39 3.13 -26.65
N LEU A 79 -12.01 3.10 -25.36
CA LEU A 79 -12.80 2.49 -24.29
C LEU A 79 -14.12 3.21 -24.09
N ILE A 80 -14.11 4.55 -23.96
CA ILE A 80 -15.32 5.40 -23.85
C ILE A 80 -16.27 5.16 -25.03
N ASN A 81 -15.74 5.11 -26.25
CA ASN A 81 -16.52 4.84 -27.45
C ASN A 81 -17.13 3.43 -27.44
N HIS A 82 -16.36 2.42 -27.01
CA HIS A 82 -16.82 1.04 -26.90
C HIS A 82 -17.91 0.88 -25.82
N ILE A 83 -17.77 1.56 -24.68
CA ILE A 83 -18.77 1.54 -23.62
C ILE A 83 -20.03 2.36 -23.97
N GLY A 84 -19.94 3.25 -24.95
CA GLY A 84 -21.06 4.09 -25.41
C GLY A 84 -21.39 5.26 -24.49
N VAL A 85 -20.47 5.66 -23.62
CA VAL A 85 -20.66 6.80 -22.71
C VAL A 85 -20.28 8.09 -23.45
N LYS A 86 -21.19 9.06 -23.47
CA LYS A 86 -20.91 10.41 -24.01
C LYS A 86 -20.40 11.32 -22.89
N ASP A 87 -19.52 12.25 -23.25
CA ASP A 87 -19.06 13.32 -22.36
C ASP A 87 -18.53 12.84 -20.99
N TYR A 88 -17.57 11.90 -21.01
CA TYR A 88 -16.98 11.32 -19.80
C TYR A 88 -15.67 12.03 -19.39
N PRO A 89 -15.67 12.93 -18.38
CA PRO A 89 -14.51 13.76 -18.04
C PRO A 89 -13.50 13.07 -17.12
N HIS A 90 -13.73 11.81 -16.72
CA HIS A 90 -12.88 11.06 -15.79
C HIS A 90 -11.99 10.03 -16.51
N GLY A 91 -11.00 9.49 -15.81
CA GLY A 91 -10.03 8.52 -16.32
C GLY A 91 -10.55 7.10 -16.42
N ILE A 92 -9.64 6.23 -16.82
CA ILE A 92 -9.82 4.78 -16.88
C ILE A 92 -10.01 4.22 -15.46
N VAL A 93 -9.29 4.75 -14.47
CA VAL A 93 -9.38 4.36 -13.04
C VAL A 93 -10.81 4.51 -12.51
N GLU A 94 -11.49 5.62 -12.77
CA GLU A 94 -12.86 5.82 -12.30
C GLU A 94 -13.86 4.89 -13.00
N LEU A 95 -13.65 4.57 -14.28
CA LEU A 95 -14.49 3.58 -14.96
C LEU A 95 -14.26 2.17 -14.37
N TYR A 96 -13.02 1.88 -13.99
CA TYR A 96 -12.66 0.59 -13.39
C TYR A 96 -13.26 0.45 -12.00
N ASP A 97 -13.26 1.51 -11.18
CA ASP A 97 -13.93 1.55 -9.87
C ASP A 97 -15.43 1.21 -9.99
N GLU A 98 -16.13 1.78 -10.98
CA GLU A 98 -17.53 1.44 -11.27
C GLU A 98 -17.71 -0.04 -11.64
N PHE A 99 -16.80 -0.57 -12.48
CA PHE A 99 -16.84 -1.96 -12.92
C PHE A 99 -16.64 -2.94 -11.76
N VAL A 100 -15.57 -2.78 -10.99
CA VAL A 100 -15.27 -3.68 -9.85
C VAL A 100 -16.29 -3.55 -8.73
N SER A 101 -16.82 -2.34 -8.51
CA SER A 101 -17.91 -2.11 -7.55
C SER A 101 -19.17 -2.87 -7.94
N ARG A 102 -19.58 -2.84 -9.22
CA ARG A 102 -20.72 -3.63 -9.69
C ARG A 102 -20.48 -5.12 -9.53
N GLN A 103 -19.29 -5.59 -9.89
CA GLN A 103 -18.92 -7.00 -9.79
C GLN A 103 -19.00 -7.50 -8.34
N ALA A 104 -18.41 -6.75 -7.40
CA ALA A 104 -18.40 -7.10 -5.98
C ALA A 104 -19.80 -7.18 -5.36
N HIS A 105 -20.78 -6.46 -5.90
CA HIS A 105 -22.15 -6.40 -5.39
C HIS A 105 -23.17 -7.16 -6.25
N ASN A 106 -22.71 -7.96 -7.22
CA ASN A 106 -23.56 -8.70 -8.16
C ASN A 106 -24.58 -7.82 -8.91
N PHE A 107 -24.22 -6.57 -9.20
CA PHE A 107 -25.04 -5.71 -10.06
C PHE A 107 -24.83 -6.04 -11.53
N SER A 108 -25.82 -5.71 -12.36
CA SER A 108 -25.72 -5.89 -13.80
C SER A 108 -24.56 -5.07 -14.36
N ILE A 109 -23.67 -5.72 -15.10
CA ILE A 109 -22.56 -5.10 -15.81
C ILE A 109 -22.91 -5.08 -17.31
N PRO A 110 -22.81 -3.92 -17.99
CA PRO A 110 -23.01 -3.85 -19.44
C PRO A 110 -22.10 -4.82 -20.20
N LYS A 111 -22.60 -5.46 -21.25
CA LYS A 111 -21.85 -6.51 -21.98
C LYS A 111 -20.49 -6.02 -22.50
N ASN A 112 -20.45 -4.80 -23.02
CA ASN A 112 -19.24 -4.13 -23.49
C ASN A 112 -18.20 -3.86 -22.37
N PHE A 113 -18.61 -3.76 -21.10
CA PHE A 113 -17.65 -3.73 -19.99
C PHE A 113 -17.02 -5.09 -19.71
N LEU A 114 -17.80 -6.18 -19.85
CA LEU A 114 -17.31 -7.55 -19.64
C LEU A 114 -16.27 -7.99 -20.68
N GLU A 115 -16.25 -7.36 -21.86
CA GLU A 115 -15.27 -7.64 -22.90
C GLU A 115 -13.88 -7.03 -22.57
N LEU A 116 -13.81 -6.12 -21.59
CA LEU A 116 -12.61 -5.35 -21.27
C LEU A 116 -11.84 -5.85 -20.04
N THR A 117 -12.38 -6.77 -19.25
CA THR A 117 -12.01 -6.93 -17.82
C THR A 117 -10.51 -7.08 -17.53
N LYS A 118 -9.77 -7.88 -18.31
CA LYS A 118 -8.33 -8.09 -18.09
C LYS A 118 -7.47 -6.90 -18.54
N ASP A 119 -7.78 -6.35 -19.71
CA ASP A 119 -7.06 -5.18 -20.22
C ASP A 119 -7.39 -3.94 -19.39
N PHE A 120 -8.58 -3.90 -18.81
CA PHE A 120 -9.08 -2.76 -18.05
C PHE A 120 -8.37 -2.58 -16.72
N GLU A 121 -8.19 -3.65 -15.95
CA GLU A 121 -7.39 -3.65 -14.71
C GLU A 121 -5.98 -3.11 -14.98
N VAL A 122 -5.32 -3.65 -16.01
CA VAL A 122 -3.96 -3.25 -16.40
C VAL A 122 -3.92 -1.81 -16.89
N MET A 123 -4.91 -1.38 -17.67
CA MET A 123 -4.98 0.01 -18.15
C MET A 123 -5.17 1.00 -17.00
N SER A 124 -5.98 0.68 -16.00
CA SER A 124 -6.15 1.50 -14.79
C SER A 124 -4.84 1.59 -14.00
N ALA A 125 -4.16 0.46 -13.80
CA ALA A 125 -2.86 0.43 -13.15
C ALA A 125 -1.83 1.29 -13.91
N ARG A 126 -1.80 1.20 -15.24
CA ARG A 126 -0.91 2.01 -16.09
C ARG A 126 -1.25 3.51 -16.05
N GLU A 127 -2.53 3.86 -16.02
CA GLU A 127 -2.97 5.25 -15.90
C GLU A 127 -2.45 5.85 -14.58
N PHE A 128 -2.64 5.14 -13.46
CA PHE A 128 -2.13 5.60 -12.16
C PHE A 128 -0.59 5.68 -12.11
N VAL A 129 0.11 4.67 -12.65
CA VAL A 129 1.58 4.64 -12.67
C VAL A 129 2.18 5.73 -13.56
N SER A 130 1.43 6.27 -14.53
CA SER A 130 1.90 7.40 -15.34
C SER A 130 2.28 8.62 -14.48
N MET A 131 1.64 8.81 -13.31
CA MET A 131 2.02 9.82 -12.32
C MET A 131 3.46 9.67 -11.85
N ALA A 132 3.93 8.42 -11.65
CA ALA A 132 5.27 8.16 -11.17
C ALA A 132 6.33 8.62 -12.19
N THR A 133 6.05 8.48 -13.49
CA THR A 133 6.92 9.01 -14.55
C THR A 133 6.90 10.55 -14.54
N SER A 134 5.73 11.17 -14.42
CA SER A 134 5.60 12.64 -14.48
C SER A 134 6.15 13.37 -13.24
N ILE A 135 6.05 12.76 -12.05
CA ILE A 135 6.60 13.29 -10.80
C ILE A 135 8.08 12.92 -10.64
N GLY A 136 8.50 11.82 -11.27
CA GLY A 136 9.78 11.16 -11.03
C GLY A 136 9.63 10.07 -9.96
N PHE A 137 10.05 8.85 -10.31
CA PHE A 137 9.79 7.64 -9.51
C PHE A 137 10.16 7.78 -8.03
N VAL A 138 11.36 8.26 -7.73
CA VAL A 138 11.83 8.40 -6.33
C VAL A 138 10.97 9.40 -5.55
N LEU A 139 10.63 10.54 -6.14
CA LEU A 139 9.79 11.54 -5.48
C LEU A 139 8.35 11.02 -5.30
N PHE A 140 7.84 10.31 -6.29
CA PHE A 140 6.55 9.63 -6.19
C PHE A 140 6.52 8.65 -5.03
N ILE A 141 7.46 7.71 -4.94
CA ILE A 141 7.54 6.75 -3.82
C ILE A 141 7.68 7.47 -2.47
N ARG A 142 8.61 8.41 -2.36
CA ARG A 142 8.86 9.14 -1.09
C ARG A 142 7.66 9.93 -0.59
N SER A 143 6.85 10.45 -1.51
CA SER A 143 5.66 11.25 -1.17
C SER A 143 4.39 10.45 -0.98
N THR A 144 4.37 9.17 -1.36
CA THR A 144 3.21 8.28 -1.27
C THR A 144 3.31 7.27 -0.12
N CYS A 145 4.41 6.50 -0.07
CA CYS A 145 4.61 5.43 0.91
C CYS A 145 5.97 5.51 1.63
N GLY A 146 6.80 6.52 1.33
CA GLY A 146 8.07 6.77 2.02
C GLY A 146 7.98 6.85 3.55
N PRO A 147 6.99 7.55 4.13
CA PRO A 147 6.72 7.58 5.58
C PRO A 147 6.43 6.22 6.15
N LEU A 148 5.54 5.47 5.49
CA LEU A 148 5.16 4.13 5.92
C LEU A 148 6.37 3.19 5.89
N LEU A 149 7.17 3.23 4.82
CA LEU A 149 8.42 2.48 4.72
C LEU A 149 9.40 2.87 5.84
N TYR A 150 9.52 4.15 6.16
CA TYR A 150 10.37 4.62 7.25
C TYR A 150 9.87 4.10 8.61
N LEU A 151 8.57 4.17 8.88
CA LEU A 151 7.97 3.62 10.11
C LEU A 151 8.21 2.11 10.23
N MET A 152 8.03 1.35 9.14
CA MET A 152 8.30 -0.08 9.11
C MET A 152 9.76 -0.39 9.46
N LYS A 153 10.70 0.36 8.86
CA LYS A 153 12.13 0.27 9.19
C LYS A 153 12.39 0.53 10.68
N GLU A 154 11.85 1.61 11.24
CA GLU A 154 12.04 1.94 12.66
C GLU A 154 11.42 0.89 13.59
N ASN A 155 10.25 0.35 13.23
CA ASN A 155 9.61 -0.74 13.97
C ASN A 155 10.49 -2.00 13.98
N PHE A 156 11.06 -2.40 12.84
CA PHE A 156 11.97 -3.55 12.76
C PHE A 156 13.27 -3.30 13.52
N ASN A 157 13.86 -2.10 13.40
CA ASN A 157 15.04 -1.73 14.18
C ASN A 157 14.76 -1.79 15.69
N SER A 158 13.59 -1.34 16.13
CA SER A 158 13.17 -1.40 17.53
C SER A 158 13.01 -2.85 18.00
N ILE A 159 12.37 -3.71 17.20
CA ILE A 159 12.23 -5.15 17.50
C ILE A 159 13.59 -5.82 17.61
N ALA A 160 14.49 -5.58 16.66
CA ALA A 160 15.84 -6.13 16.64
C ALA A 160 16.62 -5.75 17.91
N LYS A 161 16.60 -4.45 18.26
CA LYS A 161 17.25 -3.94 19.46
C LYS A 161 16.68 -4.57 20.72
N ASN A 162 15.35 -4.63 20.85
CA ASN A 162 14.70 -5.22 22.04
C ASN A 162 15.02 -6.71 22.18
N TYR A 163 15.10 -7.44 21.07
CA TYR A 163 15.47 -8.85 21.08
C TYR A 163 16.92 -9.07 21.54
N LEU A 164 17.87 -8.25 21.06
CA LEU A 164 19.27 -8.30 21.50
C LEU A 164 19.40 -7.91 22.98
N ASP A 165 18.76 -6.82 23.41
CA ASP A 165 18.71 -6.40 24.81
C ASP A 165 18.20 -7.52 25.72
N GLU A 166 17.14 -8.24 25.31
CA GLU A 166 16.59 -9.39 26.06
C GLU A 166 17.58 -10.55 26.13
N LYS A 167 18.32 -10.84 25.05
CA LYS A 167 19.32 -11.92 25.01
C LYS A 167 20.54 -11.62 25.86
N GLU A 168 21.02 -10.38 25.85
CA GLU A 168 22.23 -9.97 26.56
C GLU A 168 21.96 -9.73 28.05
N ASN A 169 20.85 -9.06 28.38
CA ASN A 169 20.59 -8.59 29.74
C ASN A 169 19.53 -9.41 30.48
N ASN A 170 18.88 -10.38 29.80
CA ASN A 170 17.77 -11.17 30.33
C ASN A 170 16.57 -10.29 30.81
N ILE A 171 16.42 -9.10 30.21
CA ILE A 171 15.34 -8.16 30.52
C ILE A 171 14.26 -8.25 29.44
N LYS A 172 13.09 -8.78 29.79
CA LYS A 172 11.91 -8.76 28.93
C LYS A 172 11.24 -7.39 28.96
N LYS A 173 11.45 -6.60 27.90
CA LYS A 173 10.71 -5.35 27.68
C LYS A 173 9.46 -5.64 26.83
N PRO A 174 8.28 -5.10 27.17
CA PRO A 174 7.13 -5.20 26.28
C PRO A 174 7.41 -4.43 24.99
N TYR A 175 7.22 -5.08 23.84
CA TYR A 175 7.28 -4.45 22.53
C TYR A 175 6.11 -4.91 21.65
N LYS A 176 5.71 -4.05 20.70
CA LYS A 176 4.64 -4.35 19.74
C LYS A 176 5.12 -5.43 18.76
N LYS A 177 4.33 -6.49 18.59
CA LYS A 177 4.63 -7.62 17.69
C LYS A 177 3.93 -7.54 16.34
N LEU A 178 2.89 -6.72 16.24
CA LEU A 178 2.09 -6.53 15.04
C LEU A 178 1.79 -5.04 14.88
N PHE A 179 1.99 -4.56 13.67
CA PHE A 179 1.63 -3.21 13.24
C PHE A 179 0.69 -3.37 12.06
N VAL A 180 -0.46 -2.69 12.10
CA VAL A 180 -1.49 -2.77 11.07
C VAL A 180 -1.74 -1.37 10.54
N TYR A 181 -1.57 -1.20 9.24
CA TYR A 181 -1.78 0.06 8.53
C TYR A 181 -2.91 -0.14 7.53
N SER A 182 -4.02 0.59 7.70
CA SER A 182 -5.16 0.51 6.79
C SER A 182 -5.12 1.67 5.80
N GLY A 183 -4.61 1.38 4.60
CA GLY A 183 -4.44 2.34 3.51
C GLY A 183 -5.42 2.12 2.35
N HIS A 184 -4.98 2.51 1.16
CA HIS A 184 -5.73 2.47 -0.09
C HIS A 184 -4.99 1.61 -1.14
N ASP A 185 -5.65 1.30 -2.25
CA ASP A 185 -5.00 0.86 -3.49
C ASP A 185 -3.84 1.77 -3.90
N THR A 186 -4.06 3.09 -3.80
CA THR A 186 -3.07 4.16 -3.98
C THR A 186 -1.96 4.18 -2.92
N THR A 187 -2.06 3.36 -1.87
CA THR A 187 -0.96 3.03 -0.95
C THR A 187 -0.25 1.74 -1.38
N LEU A 188 -1.01 0.70 -1.73
CA LEU A 188 -0.49 -0.62 -2.11
C LEU A 188 0.28 -0.60 -3.43
N ILE A 189 -0.21 0.13 -4.44
CA ILE A 189 0.48 0.25 -5.75
C ILE A 189 1.87 0.87 -5.56
N PRO A 190 2.04 2.07 -4.95
CA PRO A 190 3.38 2.60 -4.70
C PRO A 190 4.22 1.71 -3.78
N LEU A 191 3.63 1.01 -2.81
CA LEU A 191 4.39 0.12 -1.92
C LEU A 191 4.93 -1.12 -2.66
N THR A 192 4.13 -1.75 -3.52
CA THR A 192 4.60 -2.85 -4.39
C THR A 192 5.61 -2.36 -5.42
N MET A 193 5.45 -1.15 -5.96
CA MET A 193 6.46 -0.51 -6.83
C MET A 193 7.77 -0.26 -6.07
N ALA A 194 7.69 0.24 -4.82
CA ALA A 194 8.84 0.45 -3.96
C ALA A 194 9.51 -0.84 -3.51
N LEU A 195 8.82 -1.98 -3.56
CA LEU A 195 9.40 -3.29 -3.30
C LEU A 195 9.84 -4.02 -4.59
N GLU A 196 9.56 -3.42 -5.76
CA GLU A 196 9.80 -3.98 -7.10
C GLU A 196 9.11 -5.33 -7.35
N ILE A 197 7.90 -5.46 -6.80
CA ILE A 197 7.03 -6.64 -6.96
C ILE A 197 5.70 -6.29 -7.65
N PHE A 198 5.61 -5.09 -8.24
CA PHE A 198 4.39 -4.61 -8.87
C PHE A 198 4.19 -5.23 -10.25
N GLU A 199 3.13 -6.01 -10.41
CA GLU A 199 2.83 -6.74 -11.66
C GLU A 199 1.93 -5.96 -12.64
N MET A 200 1.82 -4.64 -12.50
CA MET A 200 0.94 -3.80 -13.33
C MET A 200 -0.54 -4.19 -13.22
N ARG A 201 -0.97 -4.54 -12.00
CA ARG A 201 -2.32 -4.98 -11.66
C ARG A 201 -2.91 -4.12 -10.56
N TRP A 202 -4.20 -3.80 -10.66
CA TRP A 202 -4.88 -3.01 -9.63
C TRP A 202 -5.14 -3.89 -8.40
N PRO A 203 -4.81 -3.45 -7.17
CA PRO A 203 -5.08 -4.26 -5.98
C PRO A 203 -6.57 -4.53 -5.79
N ASP A 204 -6.93 -5.78 -5.52
CA ASP A 204 -8.31 -6.18 -5.21
C ASP A 204 -8.75 -5.66 -3.84
N TYR A 205 -10.07 -5.63 -3.62
CA TYR A 205 -10.61 -5.34 -2.29
C TYR A 205 -10.12 -6.36 -1.27
N GLY A 206 -9.53 -5.88 -0.17
CA GLY A 206 -9.01 -6.74 0.90
C GLY A 206 -7.59 -7.26 0.64
N SER A 207 -6.95 -6.91 -0.48
CA SER A 207 -5.53 -7.18 -0.67
C SER A 207 -4.67 -6.52 0.41
N TYR A 208 -3.53 -7.12 0.71
CA TYR A 208 -2.63 -6.67 1.75
C TYR A 208 -1.17 -7.05 1.42
N ILE A 209 -0.24 -6.35 2.05
CA ILE A 209 1.19 -6.73 2.09
C ILE A 209 1.50 -7.14 3.52
N PHE A 210 2.06 -8.34 3.69
CA PHE A 210 2.49 -8.82 4.99
C PHE A 210 4.01 -8.94 5.04
N MET A 211 4.62 -8.01 5.77
CA MET A 211 6.07 -7.93 5.95
C MET A 211 6.46 -8.48 7.31
N LYS A 212 7.29 -9.52 7.31
CA LYS A 212 7.65 -10.30 8.50
C LYS A 212 9.13 -10.14 8.78
N TYR A 213 9.46 -9.85 10.02
CA TYR A 213 10.84 -9.74 10.50
C TYR A 213 11.25 -11.02 11.23
N TYR A 214 12.39 -11.58 10.86
CA TYR A 214 12.94 -12.79 11.43
C TYR A 214 14.34 -12.55 11.99
N VAL A 215 14.65 -13.24 13.09
CA VAL A 215 15.99 -13.33 13.66
C VAL A 215 16.43 -14.78 13.63
N SER A 216 17.65 -15.04 13.20
CA SER A 216 18.21 -16.39 13.18
C SER A 216 18.32 -16.97 14.60
N LYS A 217 17.98 -18.25 14.73
CA LYS A 217 18.09 -18.98 16.00
C LYS A 217 19.54 -19.27 16.36
N THR A 218 20.44 -19.36 15.38
CA THR A 218 21.85 -19.71 15.56
C THR A 218 22.74 -18.48 15.67
N ASN A 219 22.37 -17.38 15.03
CA ASN A 219 23.11 -16.11 15.08
C ASN A 219 22.15 -14.92 15.24
N PRO A 220 21.99 -14.35 16.44
CA PRO A 220 21.11 -13.20 16.68
C PRO A 220 21.40 -11.96 15.83
N ASN A 221 22.61 -11.85 15.25
CA ASN A 221 22.98 -10.75 14.36
C ASN A 221 22.49 -10.97 12.91
N GLU A 222 22.10 -12.18 12.54
CA GLU A 222 21.51 -12.50 11.24
C GLU A 222 20.00 -12.29 11.30
N THR A 223 19.53 -11.33 10.51
CA THR A 223 18.14 -10.91 10.50
C THR A 223 17.63 -10.81 9.07
N TYR A 224 16.34 -11.11 8.89
CA TYR A 224 15.72 -11.27 7.58
C TYR A 224 14.35 -10.62 7.53
N VAL A 225 13.95 -10.20 6.34
CA VAL A 225 12.60 -9.77 6.01
C VAL A 225 12.03 -10.70 4.96
N ALA A 226 10.78 -11.10 5.14
CA ALA A 226 10.00 -11.80 4.13
C ALA A 226 8.71 -11.04 3.83
N VAL A 227 8.28 -11.04 2.57
CA VAL A 227 7.14 -10.27 2.09
C VAL A 227 6.16 -11.21 1.39
N ASP A 228 4.90 -11.16 1.78
CA ASP A 228 3.78 -11.73 1.02
C ASP A 228 2.91 -10.60 0.48
N TYR A 229 2.40 -10.76 -0.73
CA TYR A 229 1.36 -9.89 -1.30
C TYR A 229 0.13 -10.74 -1.61
N ALA A 230 -0.99 -10.45 -0.95
CA ALA A 230 -2.24 -11.21 -1.09
C ALA A 230 -2.03 -12.74 -0.98
N ASP A 231 -1.42 -13.18 0.13
CA ASP A 231 -1.06 -14.57 0.43
C ASP A 231 0.05 -15.20 -0.44
N GLU A 232 0.55 -14.50 -1.46
CA GLU A 232 1.59 -15.01 -2.35
C GLU A 232 3.01 -14.57 -1.93
N PRO A 233 3.94 -15.50 -1.66
CA PRO A 233 5.32 -15.21 -1.30
C PRO A 233 6.08 -14.44 -2.39
N GLN A 234 6.79 -13.40 -1.99
CA GLN A 234 7.55 -12.54 -2.92
C GLN A 234 9.07 -12.70 -2.72
N ILE A 235 9.81 -12.79 -3.83
CA ILE A 235 11.28 -12.72 -3.81
C ILE A 235 11.69 -11.29 -4.15
N LEU A 236 12.27 -10.60 -3.18
CA LEU A 236 12.69 -9.22 -3.36
C LEU A 236 13.97 -9.12 -4.21
N PRO A 237 14.19 -7.98 -4.91
CA PRO A 237 15.40 -7.78 -5.70
C PRO A 237 16.68 -8.01 -4.89
N ASN A 238 17.73 -8.53 -5.52
CA ASN A 238 19.03 -8.77 -4.89
C ASN A 238 18.99 -9.76 -3.69
N CYS A 239 17.90 -10.51 -3.51
CA CYS A 239 17.78 -11.56 -2.51
C CYS A 239 17.67 -12.93 -3.21
N ASP A 240 18.41 -13.93 -2.74
CA ASP A 240 18.47 -15.25 -3.40
C ASP A 240 17.20 -16.10 -3.18
N ASN A 241 16.42 -15.79 -2.16
CA ASN A 241 15.23 -16.53 -1.78
C ASN A 241 14.26 -15.62 -0.98
N TYR A 242 13.17 -16.23 -0.52
CA TYR A 242 12.09 -15.59 0.23
C TYR A 242 12.54 -14.87 1.52
N TYR A 243 13.56 -15.38 2.22
CA TYR A 243 14.14 -14.74 3.40
C TYR A 243 15.25 -13.77 2.97
N CYS A 244 14.87 -12.53 2.68
CA CYS A 244 15.85 -11.52 2.29
C CYS A 244 16.65 -11.02 3.51
N PRO A 245 18.00 -10.98 3.46
CA PRO A 245 18.78 -10.36 4.52
C PRO A 245 18.33 -8.92 4.78
N TYR A 246 18.14 -8.55 6.04
CA TYR A 246 17.58 -7.24 6.39
C TYR A 246 18.46 -6.08 5.89
N SER A 247 19.78 -6.25 5.90
CA SER A 247 20.72 -5.28 5.32
C SER A 247 20.50 -5.06 3.82
N THR A 248 20.27 -6.14 3.06
CA THR A 248 19.92 -6.08 1.64
C THR A 248 18.59 -5.38 1.42
N PHE A 249 17.57 -5.71 2.22
CA PHE A 249 16.28 -5.03 2.20
C PHE A 249 16.42 -3.51 2.41
N LEU A 250 17.19 -3.08 3.41
CA LEU A 250 17.44 -1.67 3.67
C LEU A 250 18.16 -0.97 2.51
N LYS A 251 19.15 -1.63 1.92
CA LYS A 251 19.89 -1.11 0.77
C LYS A 251 19.00 -0.92 -0.45
N ASN A 252 18.11 -1.88 -0.74
CA ASN A 252 17.16 -1.78 -1.85
C ASN A 252 16.21 -0.58 -1.72
N LEU A 253 15.92 -0.16 -0.49
CA LEU A 253 14.96 0.89 -0.17
C LEU A 253 15.61 2.23 0.23
N GLU A 254 16.94 2.35 0.19
CA GLU A 254 17.68 3.45 0.84
C GLU A 254 17.24 4.84 0.37
N ASN A 255 16.89 4.99 -0.91
CA ASN A 255 16.44 6.25 -1.51
C ASN A 255 14.91 6.45 -1.47
N ARG A 256 14.16 5.48 -0.93
CA ARG A 256 12.69 5.44 -0.88
C ARG A 256 12.14 5.83 0.48
N PHE A 257 12.94 5.71 1.53
CA PHE A 257 12.54 6.12 2.87
C PHE A 257 12.37 7.64 2.98
N GLU A 258 11.28 8.06 3.63
CA GLU A 258 11.07 9.44 4.02
C GLU A 258 10.69 9.49 5.50
N LYS A 259 11.37 10.31 6.30
CA LYS A 259 10.99 10.51 7.69
C LYS A 259 9.67 11.30 7.77
N PRO A 260 8.60 10.76 8.39
CA PRO A 260 7.36 11.52 8.59
C PRO A 260 7.58 12.80 9.39
N LYS A 261 6.94 13.90 9.00
CA LYS A 261 7.13 15.22 9.62
C LYS A 261 6.70 15.30 11.09
N TYR A 262 5.75 14.46 11.50
CA TYR A 262 5.27 14.41 12.87
C TYR A 262 6.22 13.66 13.82
N LEU A 263 7.18 12.87 13.28
CA LEU A 263 8.26 12.31 14.07
C LEU A 263 9.30 13.42 14.33
N LYS A 264 9.28 13.99 15.54
CA LYS A 264 10.29 14.97 15.96
C LYS A 264 11.71 14.40 15.80
N ASN A 265 12.69 15.27 15.58
CA ASN A 265 14.10 14.89 15.73
C ASN A 265 14.32 14.68 17.22
N ASN A 266 14.45 13.41 17.62
CA ASN A 266 15.04 13.07 18.91
C ASN A 266 16.53 13.37 18.88
#